data_AF-A0A835AVU9-F1
#
_entry.id   AF-A0A835AVU9-F1
#
_cell.length_a   1.000
_cell.length_b   1.000
_cell.length_c   1.000
_cell.angle_alpha   90.00
_cell.angle_beta   90.00
_cell.angle_gamma   90.00
#
_symmetry.space_group_name_H-M   'P 1'
#
loop_
_entity.id
_entity.type
_entity.pdbx_description
1 polymer ?
#
loop_
_entity_poly.entity_id
_entity_poly.type
_entity_poly.pdbx_seq_one_letter_code
_entity_poly.pdbx_strand_id
1 'polypeptide(L)'
;MDFSVPLPPMQQGRVLTVLGIDGGGIRGLIPATILEGLEAELQEKDNRPDARISDYFDVIAGTSTGGLITAMLSAPIKDKRPFTAEEITHFYYDNGPDIFPQAQGWISSMWQTTKDVLKKSWGGPKYDGKFLHDKIEEIIDEVMVADTLSNIVVTAFDVKCQHPIRFNTLEAEREPHKNARLADVCIATSAAPIYLPAHSFKTQDSDGNPYEYELVDGGIAAHNPTMVAMSLLTKEMLRLRRQLKDDRSPKLVEGDPD
;
A
#
# COMPACT_ATOMS: atom_id res chain seq x y z
N MET A 1 -28.78 -10.02 28.98
CA MET A 1 -29.29 -9.53 27.69
C MET A 1 -29.52 -10.73 26.82
N ASP A 2 -30.73 -10.85 26.30
CA ASP A 2 -31.20 -11.99 25.53
C ASP A 2 -30.62 -11.90 24.11
N PHE A 3 -29.77 -12.87 23.72
CA PHE A 3 -29.08 -12.91 22.42
C PHE A 3 -29.90 -13.65 21.35
N SER A 4 -31.18 -13.90 21.59
CA SER A 4 -32.10 -14.59 20.67
C SER A 4 -32.57 -13.74 19.48
N VAL A 5 -31.99 -12.56 19.25
CA VAL A 5 -32.28 -11.74 18.07
C VAL A 5 -31.58 -12.35 16.85
N PRO A 6 -32.32 -12.87 15.84
CA PRO A 6 -31.70 -13.31 14.60
C PRO A 6 -31.15 -12.08 13.87
N LEU A 7 -29.88 -12.12 13.47
CA LEU A 7 -29.31 -11.09 12.59
C LEU A 7 -30.06 -11.07 11.26
N PRO A 8 -30.32 -9.90 10.63
CA PRO A 8 -30.91 -9.86 9.30
C PRO A 8 -30.00 -10.58 8.28
N PRO A 9 -30.57 -11.33 7.32
CA PRO A 9 -29.84 -11.80 6.15
C PRO A 9 -29.59 -10.62 5.21
N MET A 10 -28.34 -10.35 4.85
CA MET A 10 -28.03 -9.37 3.80
C MET A 10 -27.10 -9.99 2.76
N GLN A 11 -27.67 -10.43 1.64
CA GLN A 11 -26.95 -10.44 0.37
C GLN A 11 -27.92 -10.16 -0.77
N GLN A 12 -27.60 -9.13 -1.56
CA GLN A 12 -27.89 -9.17 -2.98
C GLN A 12 -26.75 -8.47 -3.74
N GLY A 13 -25.72 -9.26 -4.00
CA GLY A 13 -24.45 -8.86 -4.60
C GLY A 13 -23.27 -9.60 -3.94
N ARG A 14 -22.13 -9.62 -4.62
CA ARG A 14 -20.86 -10.11 -4.06
C ARG A 14 -20.44 -9.18 -2.91
N VAL A 15 -20.10 -9.76 -1.76
CA VAL A 15 -19.47 -9.02 -0.65
C VAL A 15 -18.04 -8.67 -1.07
N LEU A 16 -17.62 -7.44 -0.78
CA LEU A 16 -16.23 -7.03 -0.98
C LEU A 16 -15.43 -7.24 0.30
N THR A 17 -14.30 -7.92 0.21
CA THR A 17 -13.37 -8.14 1.32
C THR A 17 -12.22 -7.14 1.26
N VAL A 18 -12.00 -6.43 2.37
CA VAL A 18 -10.97 -5.38 2.46
C VAL A 18 -10.06 -5.66 3.64
N LEU A 19 -8.75 -5.71 3.39
CA LEU A 19 -7.71 -5.79 4.40
C LEU A 19 -7.04 -4.43 4.55
N GLY A 20 -7.00 -3.87 5.76
CA GLY A 20 -6.29 -2.62 6.06
C GLY A 20 -5.10 -2.87 6.99
N ILE A 21 -3.93 -2.38 6.61
CA ILE A 21 -2.66 -2.57 7.33
C ILE A 21 -2.07 -1.20 7.68
N ASP A 22 -2.03 -0.91 8.98
CA ASP A 22 -1.56 0.37 9.50
C ASP A 22 -0.04 0.54 9.33
N GLY A 23 0.40 1.80 9.31
CA GLY A 23 1.81 2.15 9.44
C GLY A 23 2.37 1.83 10.82
N GLY A 24 3.70 1.82 10.97
CA GLY A 24 4.28 1.56 12.29
C GLY A 24 5.79 1.35 12.39
N GLY A 25 6.54 1.43 11.29
CA GLY A 25 7.96 1.08 11.26
C GLY A 25 8.15 -0.41 11.58
N ILE A 26 9.16 -0.77 12.36
CA ILE A 26 9.43 -2.17 12.76
C ILE A 26 8.23 -2.88 13.41
N ARG A 27 7.26 -2.14 13.97
CA ARG A 27 6.02 -2.72 14.51
C ARG A 27 5.14 -3.37 13.45
N GLY A 28 5.44 -3.19 12.15
CA GLY A 28 4.84 -3.97 11.06
C GLY A 28 5.02 -5.48 11.20
N LEU A 29 5.97 -5.94 12.04
CA LEU A 29 6.08 -7.35 12.43
C LEU A 29 4.79 -7.87 13.11
N ILE A 30 4.07 -7.02 13.85
CA ILE A 30 2.82 -7.41 14.53
C ILE A 30 1.74 -7.81 13.52
N PRO A 31 1.33 -6.95 12.55
CA PRO A 31 0.36 -7.36 11.54
C PRO A 31 0.92 -8.47 10.64
N ALA A 32 2.22 -8.53 10.35
CA ALA A 32 2.82 -9.63 9.58
C ALA A 32 2.60 -11.00 10.25
N THR A 33 2.89 -11.12 11.56
CA THR A 33 2.66 -12.36 12.31
C THR A 33 1.18 -12.73 12.40
N ILE A 34 0.27 -11.75 12.48
CA ILE A 34 -1.17 -12.02 12.42
C ILE A 34 -1.56 -12.57 11.05
N LEU A 35 -1.03 -11.99 9.97
CA LEU A 35 -1.29 -12.43 8.61
C LEU A 35 -0.72 -13.82 8.32
N GLU A 36 0.44 -14.15 8.91
CA GLU A 36 1.03 -15.49 8.85
C GLU A 36 0.08 -16.54 9.44
N GLY A 37 -0.43 -16.29 10.65
CA GLY A 37 -1.42 -17.16 11.27
C GLY A 37 -2.73 -17.23 10.48
N LEU A 38 -3.20 -16.10 9.93
CA LEU A 38 -4.41 -16.06 9.11
C LEU A 38 -4.24 -16.87 7.81
N GLU A 39 -3.12 -16.69 7.12
CA GLU A 39 -2.84 -17.40 5.87
C GLU A 39 -2.76 -18.91 6.11
N ALA A 40 -2.11 -19.35 7.19
CA ALA A 40 -2.04 -20.76 7.57
C ALA A 40 -3.44 -21.35 7.84
N GLU A 41 -4.30 -20.65 8.58
CA GLU A 41 -5.69 -21.08 8.84
C GLU A 41 -6.52 -21.17 7.56
N LEU A 42 -6.34 -20.25 6.62
CA LEU A 42 -7.03 -20.26 5.32
C LEU A 42 -6.56 -21.45 4.46
N GLN A 43 -5.25 -21.69 4.41
CA GLN A 43 -4.66 -22.83 3.71
C GLN A 43 -5.16 -24.17 4.26
N GLU A 44 -5.25 -24.31 5.59
CA GLU A 44 -5.78 -25.51 6.25
C GLU A 44 -7.27 -25.70 5.94
N LYS A 45 -8.09 -24.66 6.12
CA LYS A 45 -9.55 -24.71 5.90
C LYS A 45 -9.92 -25.10 4.48
N ASP A 46 -9.19 -24.59 3.49
CA ASP A 46 -9.47 -24.84 2.08
C ASP A 46 -8.70 -26.04 1.51
N ASN A 47 -7.85 -26.68 2.33
CA ASN A 47 -6.92 -27.73 1.89
C ASN A 47 -6.08 -27.29 0.67
N ARG A 48 -5.61 -26.04 0.70
CA ARG A 48 -4.84 -25.38 -0.36
C ARG A 48 -3.55 -24.78 0.22
N PRO A 49 -2.43 -25.52 0.25
CA PRO A 49 -1.16 -25.00 0.78
C PRO A 49 -0.56 -23.87 -0.07
N ASP A 50 -1.05 -23.70 -1.30
CA ASP A 50 -0.65 -22.63 -2.18
C ASP A 50 -1.50 -21.36 -2.01
N ALA A 51 -2.58 -21.39 -1.22
CA ALA A 51 -3.44 -20.23 -1.06
C ALA A 51 -2.65 -19.04 -0.47
N ARG A 52 -3.02 -17.83 -0.90
CA ARG A 52 -2.41 -16.57 -0.47
C ARG A 52 -3.46 -15.62 0.09
N ILE A 53 -3.06 -14.70 0.96
CA ILE A 53 -3.94 -13.60 1.43
C ILE A 53 -4.66 -12.91 0.25
N SER A 54 -3.96 -12.66 -0.86
CA SER A 54 -4.51 -12.04 -2.07
C SER A 54 -5.63 -12.84 -2.76
N ASP A 55 -5.74 -14.15 -2.52
CA ASP A 55 -6.85 -14.97 -3.04
C ASP A 55 -8.18 -14.68 -2.32
N TYR A 56 -8.12 -14.13 -1.10
CA TYR A 56 -9.29 -13.93 -0.23
C TYR A 56 -9.71 -12.47 -0.09
N PHE A 57 -8.80 -11.53 -0.33
CA PHE A 57 -9.06 -10.10 -0.20
C PHE A 57 -9.14 -9.41 -1.56
N ASP A 58 -10.30 -8.83 -1.86
CA ASP A 58 -10.52 -8.04 -3.07
C ASP A 58 -9.64 -6.78 -3.11
N VAL A 59 -9.39 -6.22 -1.93
CA VAL A 59 -8.61 -5.00 -1.73
C VAL A 59 -7.69 -5.15 -0.53
N ILE A 60 -6.41 -4.83 -0.71
CA ILE A 60 -5.42 -4.73 0.37
C ILE A 60 -4.92 -3.29 0.44
N ALA A 61 -5.07 -2.66 1.59
CA ALA A 61 -4.75 -1.26 1.82
C ALA A 61 -3.64 -1.12 2.86
N GLY A 62 -2.67 -0.25 2.58
CA GLY A 62 -1.47 -0.11 3.39
C GLY A 62 -0.97 1.32 3.50
N THR A 63 -0.44 1.67 4.67
CA THR A 63 0.31 2.92 4.88
C THR A 63 1.70 2.59 5.42
N SER A 64 2.74 3.25 4.90
CA SER A 64 4.12 3.06 5.38
C SER A 64 4.54 1.59 5.32
N THR A 65 5.05 1.03 6.40
CA THR A 65 5.35 -0.41 6.52
C THR A 65 4.17 -1.29 6.09
N GLY A 66 2.92 -0.89 6.38
CA GLY A 66 1.73 -1.59 5.89
C GLY A 66 1.56 -1.53 4.37
N GLY A 67 2.05 -0.47 3.72
CA GLY A 67 2.13 -0.33 2.26
C GLY A 67 3.17 -1.27 1.64
N LEU A 68 4.31 -1.47 2.30
CA LEU A 68 5.30 -2.49 1.89
C LEU A 68 4.73 -3.91 2.00
N ILE A 69 4.08 -4.22 3.12
CA ILE A 69 3.38 -5.50 3.30
C ILE A 69 2.31 -5.68 2.22
N THR A 70 1.52 -4.64 1.94
CA THR A 70 0.51 -4.64 0.87
C THR A 70 1.11 -4.97 -0.49
N ALA A 71 2.26 -4.37 -0.84
CA ALA A 71 2.95 -4.65 -2.09
C ALA A 71 3.44 -6.11 -2.15
N MET A 72 4.09 -6.62 -1.11
CA MET A 72 4.59 -8.01 -1.06
C MET A 72 3.45 -9.05 -1.16
N LEU A 73 2.27 -8.75 -0.59
CA LEU A 73 1.10 -9.64 -0.64
C LEU A 73 0.34 -9.63 -1.98
N SER A 74 0.62 -8.65 -2.85
CA SER A 74 -0.16 -8.42 -4.07
C SER A 74 0.66 -8.42 -5.35
N ALA A 75 1.96 -8.19 -5.29
CA ALA A 75 2.82 -8.15 -6.46
C ALA A 75 3.15 -9.57 -6.99
N PRO A 76 3.21 -9.77 -8.32
CA PRO A 76 3.52 -11.07 -8.92
C PRO A 76 5.05 -11.35 -8.92
N ILE A 77 5.65 -11.51 -7.74
CA ILE A 77 7.11 -11.53 -7.58
C ILE A 77 7.73 -12.91 -7.87
N LYS A 78 7.26 -13.97 -7.22
CA LYS A 78 7.87 -15.30 -7.27
C LYS A 78 7.04 -16.23 -8.15
N ASP A 79 7.52 -16.54 -9.35
CA ASP A 79 6.77 -17.32 -10.35
C ASP A 79 5.37 -16.72 -10.64
N LYS A 80 5.31 -15.39 -10.69
CA LYS A 80 4.06 -14.60 -10.82
C LYS A 80 3.08 -14.75 -9.66
N ARG A 81 3.57 -15.14 -8.48
CA ARG A 81 2.80 -15.20 -7.23
C ARG A 81 3.33 -14.21 -6.20
N PRO A 82 2.49 -13.76 -5.26
CA PRO A 82 2.92 -12.91 -4.16
C PRO A 82 3.66 -13.73 -3.10
N PHE A 83 4.33 -13.01 -2.21
CA PHE A 83 4.98 -13.59 -1.04
C PHE A 83 3.95 -14.26 -0.14
N THR A 84 4.36 -15.31 0.58
CA THR A 84 3.59 -15.78 1.73
C THR A 84 3.68 -14.76 2.86
N ALA A 85 2.69 -14.77 3.75
CA ALA A 85 2.73 -13.95 4.95
C ALA A 85 3.91 -14.35 5.88
N GLU A 86 4.30 -15.63 5.89
CA GLU A 86 5.52 -16.11 6.57
C GLU A 86 6.80 -15.49 5.99
N GLU A 87 6.94 -15.45 4.66
CA GLU A 87 8.10 -14.82 3.98
C GLU A 87 8.20 -13.33 4.36
N ILE A 88 7.07 -12.65 4.54
CA ILE A 88 7.03 -11.24 4.99
C ILE A 88 7.44 -11.11 6.46
N THR A 89 6.99 -11.99 7.35
CA THR A 89 7.45 -12.00 8.76
C THR A 89 8.97 -12.17 8.81
N HIS A 90 9.51 -13.15 8.07
CA HIS A 90 10.95 -13.40 7.99
C HIS A 90 11.71 -12.23 7.37
N PHE A 91 11.17 -11.58 6.33
CA PHE A 91 11.76 -10.38 5.77
C PHE A 91 11.99 -9.30 6.83
N TYR A 92 10.99 -9.01 7.68
CA TYR A 92 11.16 -8.02 8.75
C TYR A 92 12.04 -8.51 9.89
N TYR A 93 12.07 -9.81 10.18
CA TYR A 93 12.95 -10.38 11.18
C TYR A 93 14.43 -10.21 10.78
N ASP A 94 14.75 -10.56 9.53
CA ASP A 94 16.12 -10.57 9.01
C ASP A 94 16.62 -9.17 8.68
N ASN A 95 15.78 -8.34 8.07
CA ASN A 95 16.17 -7.01 7.57
C ASN A 95 15.82 -5.88 8.55
N GLY A 96 15.02 -6.14 9.59
CA GLY A 96 14.54 -5.15 10.54
C GLY A 96 15.64 -4.31 11.20
N PRO A 97 16.76 -4.89 11.67
CA PRO A 97 17.87 -4.14 12.26
C PRO A 97 18.53 -3.16 11.29
N ASP A 98 18.62 -3.50 10.00
CA ASP A 98 19.25 -2.69 8.97
C ASP A 98 18.29 -1.64 8.37
N ILE A 99 17.00 -1.96 8.29
CA ILE A 99 15.94 -1.02 7.87
C ILE A 99 15.66 0.01 8.98
N PHE A 100 15.66 -0.43 10.24
CA PHE A 100 15.33 0.41 11.41
C PHE A 100 16.47 0.41 12.45
N PRO A 101 17.68 0.91 12.11
CA PRO A 101 18.80 0.87 13.02
C PRO A 101 18.49 1.69 14.27
N GLN A 102 18.37 1.02 15.41
CA GLN A 102 18.26 1.69 16.69
C GLN A 102 19.63 2.25 17.08
N ALA A 103 19.67 3.50 17.55
CA ALA A 103 20.79 3.96 18.35
C ALA A 103 20.74 3.20 19.70
N GLN A 104 21.32 2.01 19.77
CA GLN A 104 21.29 1.19 20.97
C GLN A 104 22.20 1.78 22.06
N GLY A 105 21.60 2.12 23.21
CA GLY A 105 22.20 1.88 24.52
C GLY A 105 22.70 3.10 25.32
N TRP A 106 22.48 3.00 26.63
CA TRP A 106 23.06 3.73 27.79
C TRP A 106 24.54 4.15 27.72
N ILE A 107 25.35 3.59 26.81
CA ILE A 107 26.75 3.98 26.59
C ILE A 107 26.84 5.28 25.77
N SER A 108 25.75 5.67 25.09
CA SER A 108 25.70 6.96 24.38
C SER A 108 25.85 8.16 25.30
N SER A 109 25.36 8.08 26.54
CA SER A 109 25.30 9.21 27.47
C SER A 109 26.69 9.77 27.83
N MET A 110 27.76 9.00 27.61
CA MET A 110 29.13 9.40 27.95
C MET A 110 29.95 9.89 26.74
N TRP A 111 29.46 9.68 25.51
CA TRP A 111 30.13 10.09 24.26
C TRP A 111 29.27 11.02 23.37
N GLN A 112 28.02 11.30 23.72
CA GLN A 112 27.08 12.12 22.93
C GLN A 112 27.29 13.63 23.02
N THR A 113 28.06 14.14 23.98
CA THR A 113 28.04 15.60 24.27
C THR A 113 28.77 16.46 23.24
N THR A 114 29.60 15.90 22.35
CA THR A 114 30.43 16.72 21.43
C THR A 114 30.21 16.47 19.94
N LYS A 115 29.71 15.30 19.50
CA LYS A 115 29.46 15.03 18.07
C LYS A 115 28.07 15.41 17.59
N ASP A 116 27.04 15.36 18.44
CA ASP A 116 25.66 15.64 18.04
C ASP A 116 25.33 17.14 17.89
N VAL A 117 26.09 18.02 18.56
CA VAL A 117 25.94 19.49 18.38
C VAL A 117 26.48 19.93 17.02
N LEU A 118 27.55 19.29 16.52
CA LEU A 118 28.04 19.54 15.16
C LEU A 118 27.14 18.93 14.08
N LYS A 119 26.59 17.73 14.31
CA LYS A 119 25.71 17.06 13.32
C LYS A 119 24.32 17.70 13.22
N LYS A 120 23.77 18.25 14.31
CA LYS A 120 22.52 19.04 14.27
C LYS A 120 22.64 20.35 13.49
N SER A 121 23.86 20.84 13.25
CA SER A 121 24.11 22.04 12.45
C SER A 121 24.17 21.76 10.93
N TRP A 122 24.24 20.48 10.51
CA TRP A 122 24.19 20.04 9.11
C TRP A 122 22.97 19.12 8.91
N GLY A 123 21.80 19.74 8.72
CA GLY A 123 20.50 19.06 8.68
C GLY A 123 20.38 17.99 7.59
N GLY A 124 20.08 16.76 8.00
CA GLY A 124 19.71 15.63 7.15
C GLY A 124 18.88 14.61 7.94
N PRO A 125 18.12 13.73 7.26
CA PRO A 125 17.25 12.73 7.90
C PRO A 125 18.05 11.73 8.76
N LYS A 126 17.38 11.11 9.74
CA LYS A 126 18.01 10.18 10.70
C LYS A 126 18.61 8.94 10.03
N TYR A 127 18.07 8.53 8.88
CA TYR A 127 18.50 7.40 8.07
C TYR A 127 18.64 7.83 6.60
N ASP A 128 19.59 7.24 5.85
CA ASP A 128 19.79 7.56 4.44
C ASP A 128 18.83 6.82 3.50
N GLY A 129 18.13 5.79 4.01
CA GLY A 129 17.12 5.01 3.28
C GLY A 129 17.67 4.01 2.29
N LYS A 130 18.99 3.99 2.04
CA LYS A 130 19.59 3.21 0.95
C LYS A 130 19.30 1.73 1.06
N PHE A 131 19.51 1.15 2.24
CA PHE A 131 19.25 -0.28 2.46
C PHE A 131 17.78 -0.66 2.20
N LEU A 132 16.84 0.16 2.68
CA LEU A 132 15.41 -0.08 2.45
C LEU A 132 15.07 0.04 0.96
N HIS A 133 15.61 1.05 0.28
CA HIS A 133 15.37 1.26 -1.14
C HIS A 133 15.96 0.10 -1.96
N ASP A 134 17.21 -0.29 -1.69
CA ASP A 134 17.88 -1.40 -2.36
C ASP A 134 17.10 -2.72 -2.17
N LYS A 135 16.57 -2.96 -0.97
CA LYS A 135 15.73 -4.14 -0.70
C LYS A 135 14.38 -4.10 -1.40
N ILE A 136 13.75 -2.92 -1.46
CA ILE A 136 12.50 -2.75 -2.20
C ILE A 136 12.74 -2.99 -3.69
N GLU A 137 13.77 -2.38 -4.26
CA GLU A 137 14.15 -2.56 -5.66
C GLU A 137 14.45 -4.04 -5.95
N GLU A 138 15.23 -4.73 -5.11
CA GLU A 138 15.52 -6.16 -5.27
C GLU A 138 14.26 -7.05 -5.34
N ILE A 139 13.18 -6.68 -4.64
CA ILE A 139 11.96 -7.48 -4.53
C ILE A 139 10.92 -7.11 -5.60
N ILE A 140 10.75 -5.82 -5.93
CA ILE A 140 9.60 -5.32 -6.73
C ILE A 140 9.95 -4.39 -7.90
N ASP A 141 11.22 -4.32 -8.34
CA ASP A 141 11.76 -3.37 -9.34
C ASP A 141 10.79 -3.04 -10.51
N GLU A 142 10.40 -4.06 -11.27
CA GLU A 142 9.70 -3.89 -12.56
C GLU A 142 8.17 -3.92 -12.45
N VAL A 143 7.62 -4.06 -11.25
CA VAL A 143 6.16 -4.20 -11.06
C VAL A 143 5.50 -2.82 -11.08
N MET A 144 4.47 -2.64 -11.89
CA MET A 144 3.65 -1.42 -11.87
C MET A 144 2.43 -1.60 -10.95
N VAL A 145 1.84 -0.49 -10.48
CA VAL A 145 0.63 -0.54 -9.63
C VAL A 145 -0.53 -1.27 -10.31
N ALA A 146 -0.67 -1.19 -11.64
CA ALA A 146 -1.70 -1.91 -12.38
C ALA A 146 -1.42 -3.41 -12.51
N ASP A 147 -0.19 -3.88 -12.27
CA ASP A 147 0.21 -5.30 -12.43
C ASP A 147 -0.08 -6.14 -11.17
N THR A 148 -0.57 -5.53 -10.09
CA THR A 148 -0.86 -6.21 -8.83
C THR A 148 -2.01 -7.21 -8.98
N LEU A 149 -1.88 -8.38 -8.36
CA LEU A 149 -2.83 -9.50 -8.43
C LEU A 149 -4.14 -9.24 -7.68
N SER A 150 -4.09 -8.43 -6.62
CA SER A 150 -5.27 -7.91 -5.90
C SER A 150 -5.27 -6.39 -6.00
N ASN A 151 -6.44 -5.76 -5.86
CA ASN A 151 -6.49 -4.31 -5.85
C ASN A 151 -5.75 -3.77 -4.63
N ILE A 152 -4.81 -2.86 -4.83
CA ILE A 152 -4.11 -2.22 -3.71
C ILE A 152 -4.62 -0.81 -3.45
N VAL A 153 -4.44 -0.34 -2.22
CA VAL A 153 -4.55 1.08 -1.87
C VAL A 153 -3.38 1.46 -0.98
N VAL A 154 -2.40 2.19 -1.52
CA VAL A 154 -1.24 2.67 -0.78
C VAL A 154 -1.29 4.18 -0.64
N THR A 155 -1.13 4.69 0.57
CA THR A 155 -1.21 6.13 0.84
C THR A 155 0.18 6.77 0.84
N ALA A 156 0.26 8.02 0.35
CA ALA A 156 1.43 8.87 0.41
C ALA A 156 0.99 10.33 0.58
N PHE A 157 1.92 11.24 0.85
CA PHE A 157 1.63 12.68 0.89
C PHE A 157 2.52 13.43 -0.09
N ASP A 158 1.90 14.22 -0.97
CA ASP A 158 2.62 15.05 -1.94
C ASP A 158 3.02 16.38 -1.32
N VAL A 159 4.32 16.63 -1.23
CA VAL A 159 4.87 17.83 -0.60
C VAL A 159 4.78 19.04 -1.52
N LYS A 160 4.89 18.86 -2.84
CA LYS A 160 4.77 19.94 -3.83
C LYS A 160 3.35 20.46 -3.90
N CYS A 161 2.38 19.55 -3.98
CA CYS A 161 0.97 19.89 -4.14
C CYS A 161 0.21 20.00 -2.80
N GLN A 162 0.87 19.69 -1.68
CA GLN A 162 0.32 19.77 -0.31
C GLN A 162 -0.98 18.99 -0.12
N HIS A 163 -1.08 17.80 -0.69
CA HIS A 163 -2.27 16.94 -0.52
C HIS A 163 -1.93 15.45 -0.41
N PRO A 164 -2.81 14.67 0.24
CA PRO A 164 -2.72 13.22 0.21
C PRO A 164 -2.80 12.68 -1.22
N ILE A 165 -1.93 11.72 -1.53
CA ILE A 165 -1.99 10.88 -2.72
C ILE A 165 -2.39 9.47 -2.28
N ARG A 166 -3.15 8.79 -3.13
CA ARG A 166 -3.40 7.35 -3.02
C ARG A 166 -3.03 6.70 -4.33
N PHE A 167 -2.16 5.70 -4.28
CA PHE A 167 -1.91 4.79 -5.40
C PHE A 167 -2.84 3.60 -5.25
N ASN A 168 -3.55 3.25 -6.32
CA ASN A 168 -4.45 2.11 -6.32
C ASN A 168 -4.60 1.54 -7.72
N THR A 169 -4.77 0.22 -7.80
CA THR A 169 -4.88 -0.54 -9.05
C THR A 169 -6.01 -0.01 -9.94
N LEU A 170 -7.18 0.28 -9.35
CA LEU A 170 -8.37 0.72 -10.07
C LEU A 170 -8.17 2.05 -10.81
N GLU A 171 -7.60 3.06 -10.16
CA GLU A 171 -7.30 4.34 -10.81
C GLU A 171 -6.08 4.21 -11.73
N ALA A 172 -5.08 3.38 -11.39
CA ALA A 172 -3.89 3.16 -12.23
C ALA A 172 -4.23 2.55 -13.61
N GLU A 173 -5.23 1.67 -13.68
CA GLU A 173 -5.72 1.12 -14.97
C GLU A 173 -6.28 2.19 -15.92
N ARG A 174 -6.70 3.35 -15.40
CA ARG A 174 -7.41 4.39 -16.16
C ARG A 174 -6.63 5.70 -16.27
N GLU A 175 -5.77 5.97 -15.31
CA GLU A 175 -5.03 7.22 -15.18
C GLU A 175 -3.53 6.90 -15.25
N PRO A 176 -2.87 7.08 -16.41
CA PRO A 176 -1.47 6.69 -16.61
C PRO A 176 -0.50 7.22 -15.55
N HIS A 177 -0.75 8.44 -15.07
CA HIS A 177 0.12 9.08 -14.07
C HIS A 177 0.08 8.38 -12.72
N LYS A 178 -0.99 7.63 -12.41
CA LYS A 178 -1.12 6.83 -11.19
C LYS A 178 -0.60 5.41 -11.33
N ASN A 179 -0.30 4.96 -12.55
CA ASN A 179 0.37 3.69 -12.78
C ASN A 179 1.88 3.85 -12.59
N ALA A 180 2.30 4.15 -11.36
CA ALA A 180 3.70 4.26 -10.99
C ALA A 180 4.35 2.87 -10.82
N ARG A 181 5.68 2.82 -10.78
CA ARG A 181 6.40 1.63 -10.30
C ARG A 181 6.02 1.39 -8.85
N LEU A 182 5.72 0.15 -8.50
CA LEU A 182 5.34 -0.23 -7.15
C LEU A 182 6.51 0.00 -6.17
N ALA A 183 7.75 -0.18 -6.62
CA ALA A 183 8.96 0.19 -5.89
C ALA A 183 8.94 1.67 -5.45
N ASP A 184 8.66 2.59 -6.37
CA ASP A 184 8.57 4.03 -6.09
C ASP A 184 7.46 4.35 -5.08
N VAL A 185 6.31 3.66 -5.21
CA VAL A 185 5.18 3.80 -4.27
C VAL A 185 5.53 3.29 -2.87
N CYS A 186 6.24 2.16 -2.76
CA CYS A 186 6.71 1.61 -1.49
C CYS A 186 7.74 2.51 -0.81
N ILE A 187 8.70 3.03 -1.57
CA ILE A 187 9.69 3.97 -1.05
C ILE A 187 8.99 5.25 -0.55
N ALA A 188 8.09 5.82 -1.35
CA ALA A 188 7.33 7.01 -1.00
C ALA A 188 6.48 6.83 0.26
N THR A 189 5.71 5.74 0.35
CA THR A 189 4.81 5.53 1.50
C THR A 189 5.58 5.32 2.81
N SER A 190 6.83 4.81 2.75
CA SER A 190 7.68 4.60 3.92
C SER A 190 8.63 5.74 4.26
N ALA A 191 8.68 6.81 3.45
CA ALA A 191 9.57 7.95 3.63
C ALA A 191 9.15 8.86 4.80
N ALA A 192 9.23 8.36 6.03
CA ALA A 192 8.72 9.04 7.23
C ALA A 192 9.51 10.35 7.48
N PRO A 193 8.84 11.51 7.60
CA PRO A 193 9.51 12.77 7.89
C PRO A 193 10.41 12.65 9.12
N ILE A 194 11.57 13.32 9.08
CA ILE A 194 12.65 13.25 10.09
C ILE A 194 13.47 11.95 10.00
N TYR A 195 12.89 10.85 9.54
CA TYR A 195 13.56 9.55 9.43
C TYR A 195 14.19 9.30 8.07
N LEU A 196 13.50 9.65 6.98
CA LEU A 196 13.91 9.38 5.60
C LEU A 196 13.71 10.62 4.71
N PRO A 197 14.49 10.78 3.62
CA PRO A 197 14.29 11.85 2.65
C PRO A 197 12.99 11.65 1.86
N ALA A 198 12.42 12.75 1.33
CA ALA A 198 11.32 12.66 0.38
C ALA A 198 11.76 11.90 -0.88
N HIS A 199 10.85 11.12 -1.46
CA HIS A 199 11.09 10.35 -2.67
C HIS A 199 10.53 11.08 -3.89
N SER A 200 11.36 11.26 -4.92
CA SER A 200 10.97 11.94 -6.15
C SER A 200 11.10 11.00 -7.34
N PHE A 201 10.03 10.91 -8.13
CA PHE A 201 9.99 10.10 -9.36
C PHE A 201 9.04 10.73 -10.37
N LYS A 202 9.01 10.20 -11.60
CA LYS A 202 8.15 10.69 -12.67
C LYS A 202 7.31 9.57 -13.26
N THR A 203 6.08 9.91 -13.63
CA THR A 203 5.20 9.09 -14.45
C THR A 203 4.79 9.90 -15.70
N GLN A 204 3.77 9.46 -16.43
CA GLN A 204 3.25 10.14 -17.61
C GLN A 204 1.78 10.47 -17.42
N ASP A 205 1.33 11.66 -17.84
CA ASP A 205 -0.09 11.97 -17.92
C ASP A 205 -0.77 11.31 -19.14
N SER A 206 -2.05 11.63 -19.36
CA SER A 206 -2.81 11.04 -20.48
C SER A 206 -2.35 11.53 -21.85
N ASP A 207 -1.63 12.65 -21.90
CA ASP A 207 -1.08 13.24 -23.12
C ASP A 207 0.39 12.83 -23.35
N GLY A 208 0.95 12.00 -22.46
CA GLY A 208 2.34 11.54 -22.50
C GLY A 208 3.36 12.53 -21.93
N ASN A 209 2.91 13.62 -21.31
CA ASN A 209 3.81 14.58 -20.66
C ASN A 209 4.29 14.02 -19.31
N PRO A 210 5.52 14.38 -18.87
CA PRO A 210 6.03 13.94 -17.58
C PRO A 210 5.19 14.52 -16.43
N TYR A 211 4.70 13.64 -15.56
CA TYR A 211 4.06 14.00 -14.30
C TYR A 211 5.06 13.75 -13.16
N GLU A 212 5.37 14.77 -12.38
CA GLU A 212 6.38 14.66 -11.31
C GLU A 212 5.74 14.48 -9.94
N TYR A 213 6.29 13.55 -9.16
CA TYR A 213 5.93 13.33 -7.77
C TYR A 213 7.08 13.73 -6.85
N GLU A 214 6.75 14.32 -5.70
CA GLU A 214 7.67 14.50 -4.57
C GLU A 214 6.92 14.13 -3.29
N LEU A 215 7.14 12.90 -2.84
CA LEU A 215 6.29 12.24 -1.85
C LEU A 215 7.03 11.94 -0.56
N VAL A 216 6.27 11.91 0.52
CA VAL A 216 6.68 11.46 1.84
C VAL A 216 5.63 10.48 2.40
N ASP A 217 5.94 9.91 3.57
CA ASP A 217 5.15 8.84 4.19
C ASP A 217 3.66 9.18 4.30
N GLY A 218 2.84 8.20 3.91
CA GLY A 218 1.38 8.28 3.92
C GLY A 218 0.78 8.44 5.32
N GLY A 219 1.54 8.16 6.37
CA GLY A 219 1.19 8.37 7.77
C GLY A 219 0.92 9.83 8.13
N ILE A 220 1.43 10.79 7.34
CA ILE A 220 1.04 12.21 7.45
C ILE A 220 -0.43 12.38 7.04
N ALA A 221 -0.89 11.64 6.03
CA ALA A 221 -2.24 11.70 5.52
C ALA A 221 -3.21 10.79 6.30
N ALA A 222 -2.86 9.51 6.44
CA ALA A 222 -3.70 8.49 7.05
C ALA A 222 -2.85 7.31 7.56
N HIS A 223 -2.52 7.30 8.85
CA HIS A 223 -1.82 6.18 9.49
C HIS A 223 -2.57 4.84 9.35
N ASN A 224 -3.91 4.89 9.38
CA ASN A 224 -4.79 3.76 9.11
C ASN A 224 -5.48 3.95 7.74
N PRO A 225 -5.20 3.10 6.74
CA PRO A 225 -5.69 3.28 5.38
C PRO A 225 -7.14 2.80 5.18
N THR A 226 -7.78 2.21 6.19
CA THR A 226 -9.11 1.57 6.06
C THR A 226 -10.15 2.55 5.52
N MET A 227 -10.24 3.75 6.09
CA MET A 227 -11.22 4.74 5.62
C MET A 227 -10.90 5.27 4.22
N VAL A 228 -9.62 5.33 3.84
CA VAL A 228 -9.19 5.71 2.49
C VAL A 228 -9.65 4.66 1.47
N ALA A 229 -9.46 3.37 1.78
CA ALA A 229 -9.93 2.27 0.95
C ALA A 229 -11.46 2.26 0.83
N MET A 230 -12.18 2.39 1.94
CA MET A 230 -13.66 2.43 1.92
C MET A 230 -14.21 3.61 1.12
N SER A 231 -13.56 4.78 1.20
CA SER A 231 -13.91 5.96 0.40
C SER A 231 -13.70 5.73 -1.09
N LEU A 232 -12.55 5.15 -1.47
CA LEU A 232 -12.25 4.78 -2.85
C LEU A 232 -13.29 3.80 -3.40
N LEU A 233 -13.59 2.73 -2.67
CA LEU A 233 -14.55 1.73 -3.11
C LEU A 233 -15.96 2.30 -3.25
N THR A 234 -16.37 3.17 -2.32
CA THR A 234 -17.65 3.88 -2.43
C THR A 234 -17.70 4.74 -3.70
N LYS A 235 -16.63 5.48 -4.00
CA LYS A 235 -16.52 6.28 -5.23
C LYS A 235 -16.61 5.40 -6.48
N GLU A 236 -15.92 4.26 -6.51
CA GLU A 236 -15.95 3.33 -7.63
C GLU A 236 -17.33 2.67 -7.81
N MET A 237 -17.98 2.27 -6.72
CA MET A 237 -19.35 1.76 -6.78
C MET A 237 -20.33 2.79 -7.35
N LEU A 238 -20.20 4.06 -6.98
CA LEU A 238 -21.02 5.14 -7.53
C LEU A 238 -20.73 5.37 -9.02
N ARG A 239 -19.46 5.30 -9.44
CA ARG A 239 -19.05 5.41 -10.85
C ARG A 239 -19.68 4.29 -11.69
N LEU A 240 -19.53 3.03 -11.27
CA LEU A 240 -20.09 1.87 -11.96
C LEU A 240 -21.63 1.94 -12.03
N ARG A 241 -22.28 2.37 -10.94
CA ARG A 241 -23.74 2.56 -10.93
C ARG A 241 -24.22 3.64 -11.91
N ARG A 242 -23.44 4.69 -12.16
CA ARG A 242 -23.77 5.72 -13.17
C ARG A 242 -23.65 5.15 -14.58
N GLN A 243 -22.53 4.48 -14.89
CA GLN A 243 -22.33 3.83 -16.19
C GLN A 243 -23.45 2.83 -16.52
N LEU A 244 -23.85 1.98 -15.57
CA LEU A 244 -24.95 1.03 -15.74
C LEU A 244 -26.32 1.69 -15.95
N LYS A 245 -26.53 2.91 -15.45
CA LYS A 245 -27.77 3.67 -15.70
C LYS A 245 -27.74 4.32 -17.08
N ASP A 246 -26.59 4.82 -17.50
CA ASP A 246 -26.40 5.43 -18.82
C ASP A 246 -26.55 4.37 -19.93
N ASP A 247 -26.01 3.15 -19.76
CA ASP A 247 -26.18 2.03 -20.70
C ASP A 247 -27.64 1.53 -20.81
N ARG A 248 -28.49 1.82 -19.82
CA ARG A 248 -29.91 1.48 -19.83
C ARG A 248 -30.78 2.57 -20.46
N SER A 249 -30.20 3.69 -20.88
CA SER A 249 -30.93 4.69 -21.66
C SER A 249 -31.18 4.16 -23.08
N PRO A 250 -32.41 4.24 -23.61
CA PRO A 250 -32.71 3.71 -24.94
C PRO A 250 -31.89 4.46 -25.99
N LYS A 251 -31.08 3.72 -26.77
CA LYS A 251 -30.46 4.28 -27.97
C LYS A 251 -31.58 4.67 -28.93
N LEU A 252 -31.75 5.98 -29.14
CA LEU A 252 -32.63 6.48 -30.19
C LEU A 252 -32.09 5.93 -31.52
N VAL A 253 -32.83 5.00 -32.12
CA VAL A 253 -32.59 4.62 -33.51
C VAL A 253 -33.00 5.83 -34.31
N GLU A 254 -32.01 6.56 -34.85
CA GLU A 254 -32.27 7.56 -35.87
C GLU A 254 -32.92 6.82 -37.05
N GLY A 255 -34.20 7.12 -37.29
CA GLY A 255 -34.91 6.58 -38.44
C GLY A 255 -34.31 7.16 -39.71
N ASP A 256 -34.00 6.29 -40.67
CA ASP A 256 -33.55 6.71 -42.00
C ASP A 256 -34.57 7.68 -42.62
N PRO A 257 -34.12 8.79 -43.22
CA PRO A 257 -35.01 9.74 -43.85
C PRO A 257 -35.52 9.16 -45.18
N ASP A 258 -36.82 8.83 -45.24
CA ASP A 258 -37.58 8.65 -46.47
C ASP A 258 -37.94 10.01 -47.12
#